data_AF-A0A1I8A2Y5-F1
#
_entry.id   AF-A0A1I8A2Y5-F1
#
_cell.length_a   1.000
_cell.length_b   1.000
_cell.length_c   1.000
_cell.angle_alpha   90.00
_cell.angle_beta   90.00
_cell.angle_gamma   90.00
#
_symmetry.space_group_name_H-M   'P 1'
#
loop_
_entity.id
_entity.type
_entity.pdbx_description
1 polymer ?
#
loop_
_entity_poly.entity_id
_entity_poly.type
_entity_poly.pdbx_seq_one_letter_code
_entity_poly.pdbx_strand_id
1 'polypeptide(L)'
;MTKAVRGVIAETQKRPAKVVQVWQSVVNIVLVEAKNLTPSSNGQPPDPYVKFKLGSEKYKSKVVSKTLAPKWLEQFDLHIFDENNQVLEISVCDKHSNTVIGKKPLDLSKFEREETQETWIALEENAGSVLLLLSISGTATSDTVVDLQEFTGNDIRTALATKYDWVHSFNNMKDVGYLSVKVFRAQNLAAADIGGKSDPFAVLELVNARLQTHTEYKTLNPEWNKLFTFAVKDIHSVLEVTVYDEDPNKKVEFLGKVAIPLIKIKNCEKRWYALKDRKLEHRAKGQILLELDVIWNPFKAAVRTFNPREKKFIAQDPKFKRAVFMNNFNRLKTFALGILEVAEFVESCWNWDSYTRSSLAFISFLVVVYNFELYHLPLLILIFFLRSYVYKRVAEEMEFRMRGRSFVPSVDRSGSVESDDDNDYLAEEQSLKSSLFRTKSAPASSPLRSSQSSSSLLPTVSFRVVVLRANEKATSLKEKIAAVQDTLGLVQNWLDFIASLFERVRNTLNFTTTYLSALAIIVLCAATVLLYFVPVRWIIMAWGINKFTKKLRNPHFIPNNELLDFLSRVPCDQELRWYSEFRPDPIPSGDLGEREGSARKR
;
A
#
# COMPACT_ATOMS: atom_id res chain seq x y z
N MET A 1 -22.42 -0.12 81.40
CA MET A 1 -22.23 0.15 79.97
C MET A 1 -21.47 -1.02 79.34
N THR A 2 -22.20 -2.01 78.83
CA THR A 2 -21.68 -3.14 78.06
C THR A 2 -21.68 -2.76 76.58
N LYS A 3 -20.50 -2.64 75.96
CA LYS A 3 -20.38 -2.53 74.49
C LYS A 3 -20.08 -3.92 73.93
N ALA A 4 -21.08 -4.54 73.33
CA ALA A 4 -20.92 -5.71 72.49
C ALA A 4 -20.29 -5.29 71.15
N VAL A 5 -19.19 -5.95 70.75
CA VAL A 5 -18.64 -5.84 69.40
C VAL A 5 -19.09 -7.07 68.63
N ARG A 6 -20.02 -6.86 67.70
CA ARG A 6 -20.60 -7.85 66.80
C ARG A 6 -19.71 -7.95 65.55
N GLY A 7 -18.80 -8.92 65.52
CA GLY A 7 -18.02 -9.24 64.33
C GLY A 7 -18.69 -10.37 63.54
N VAL A 8 -19.45 -10.04 62.51
CA VAL A 8 -19.91 -11.01 61.51
C VAL A 8 -18.79 -11.14 60.48
N ILE A 9 -18.09 -12.28 60.48
CA ILE A 9 -17.21 -12.66 59.39
C ILE A 9 -18.11 -13.08 58.24
N ALA A 10 -18.40 -12.16 57.33
CA ALA A 10 -18.98 -12.51 56.05
C ALA A 10 -17.87 -13.14 55.20
N GLU A 11 -17.93 -14.46 55.03
CA GLU A 11 -17.18 -15.13 53.95
C GLU A 11 -17.58 -14.45 52.64
N THR A 12 -16.66 -13.65 52.12
CA THR A 12 -16.79 -13.09 50.78
C THR A 12 -16.69 -14.28 49.84
N GLN A 13 -17.84 -14.77 49.35
CA GLN A 13 -17.87 -15.70 48.23
C GLN A 13 -17.04 -15.08 47.11
N LYS A 14 -15.83 -15.62 46.89
CA LYS A 14 -15.06 -15.33 45.69
C LYS A 14 -15.99 -15.64 44.54
N ARG A 15 -16.40 -14.60 43.81
CA ARG A 15 -17.08 -14.76 42.52
C ARG A 15 -16.26 -15.79 41.74
N PRO A 16 -16.89 -16.81 41.14
CA PRO A 16 -16.14 -17.76 40.32
C PRO A 16 -15.33 -16.93 39.33
N ALA A 17 -14.03 -17.21 39.24
CA ALA A 17 -13.17 -16.60 38.25
C ALA A 17 -13.89 -16.75 36.91
N LYS A 18 -14.21 -15.63 36.27
CA LYS A 18 -14.87 -15.63 34.97
C LYS A 18 -13.95 -16.44 34.05
N VAL A 19 -14.35 -17.67 33.72
CA VAL A 19 -13.60 -18.50 32.78
C VAL A 19 -13.57 -17.68 31.50
N VAL A 20 -12.39 -17.19 31.14
CA VAL A 20 -12.19 -16.44 29.90
C VAL A 20 -12.45 -17.46 28.80
N GLN A 21 -13.62 -17.36 28.18
CA GLN A 21 -14.00 -18.24 27.09
C GLN A 21 -13.09 -17.91 25.91
N VAL A 22 -12.21 -18.85 25.58
CA VAL A 22 -11.30 -18.73 24.44
C VAL A 22 -12.13 -19.00 23.17
N TRP A 23 -12.08 -18.10 22.21
CA TRP A 23 -12.73 -18.32 20.92
C TRP A 23 -11.91 -19.31 20.08
N GLN A 24 -12.59 -20.03 19.18
CA GLN A 24 -11.96 -21.01 18.30
C GLN A 24 -11.50 -20.41 16.98
N SER A 25 -12.21 -19.40 16.47
CA SER A 25 -11.89 -18.74 15.20
C SER A 25 -12.49 -17.34 15.14
N VAL A 26 -11.99 -16.52 14.21
CA VAL A 26 -12.41 -15.14 13.99
C VAL A 26 -12.99 -14.98 12.59
N VAL A 27 -14.15 -14.33 12.53
CA VAL A 27 -14.88 -13.97 11.33
C VAL A 27 -14.61 -12.50 11.04
N ASN A 28 -13.82 -12.25 10.01
CA ASN A 28 -13.63 -10.91 9.48
C ASN A 28 -14.75 -10.59 8.47
N ILE A 29 -15.40 -9.45 8.67
CA ILE A 29 -16.48 -8.96 7.80
C ILE A 29 -16.11 -7.57 7.29
N VAL A 30 -15.97 -7.42 5.97
CA VAL A 30 -15.87 -6.11 5.31
C VAL A 30 -17.21 -5.77 4.69
N LEU A 31 -17.92 -4.80 5.29
CA LEU A 31 -19.19 -4.27 4.80
C LEU A 31 -18.92 -3.18 3.77
N VAL A 32 -19.17 -3.48 2.48
CA VAL A 32 -18.83 -2.59 1.38
C VAL A 32 -19.99 -1.65 1.05
N GLU A 33 -21.04 -2.17 0.41
CA GLU A 33 -22.18 -1.39 -0.08
C GLU A 33 -23.47 -2.23 -0.10
N ALA A 34 -24.62 -1.58 -0.19
CA ALA A 34 -25.88 -2.22 -0.52
C ALA A 34 -26.50 -1.60 -1.77
N LYS A 35 -27.39 -2.35 -2.42
CA LYS A 35 -28.13 -1.92 -3.61
C LYS A 35 -29.60 -2.29 -3.49
N ASN A 36 -30.44 -1.45 -4.13
CA ASN A 36 -31.88 -1.65 -4.25
C ASN A 36 -32.57 -1.87 -2.90
N LEU A 37 -32.16 -1.13 -1.86
CA LEU A 37 -32.86 -1.18 -0.58
C LEU A 37 -34.30 -0.70 -0.74
N THR A 38 -35.22 -1.26 0.04
CA THR A 38 -36.61 -0.81 0.05
C THR A 38 -36.73 0.54 0.77
N PRO A 39 -37.49 1.50 0.19
CA PRO A 39 -37.74 2.78 0.85
C PRO A 39 -38.57 2.58 2.12
N SER A 40 -38.44 3.51 3.08
CA SER A 40 -39.24 3.47 4.31
C SER A 40 -40.73 3.65 3.98
N SER A 41 -41.63 3.25 4.89
CA SER A 41 -43.09 3.23 4.68
C SER A 41 -43.69 4.56 4.18
N ASN A 42 -42.99 5.68 4.36
CA ASN A 42 -43.39 7.02 3.92
C ASN A 42 -42.88 7.39 2.51
N GLY A 43 -42.29 6.44 1.76
CA GLY A 43 -41.71 6.65 0.43
C GLY A 43 -40.39 7.43 0.42
N GLN A 44 -39.84 7.77 1.60
CA GLN A 44 -38.55 8.44 1.72
C GLN A 44 -37.38 7.44 1.66
N PRO A 45 -36.21 7.85 1.13
CA PRO A 45 -35.03 7.02 1.18
C PRO A 45 -34.59 6.81 2.64
N PRO A 46 -34.22 5.59 3.04
CA PRO A 46 -33.91 5.26 4.42
C PRO A 46 -32.56 5.88 4.85
N ASP A 47 -32.31 5.86 6.16
CA ASP A 47 -30.99 6.08 6.77
C ASP A 47 -30.39 4.72 7.18
N PRO A 48 -29.90 3.90 6.23
CA PRO A 48 -29.57 2.51 6.49
C PRO A 48 -28.27 2.34 7.32
N TYR A 49 -28.32 1.37 8.23
CA TYR A 49 -27.18 0.82 8.95
C TYR A 49 -27.35 -0.70 9.11
N VAL A 50 -26.26 -1.42 9.25
CA VAL A 50 -26.26 -2.88 9.35
C VAL A 50 -25.94 -3.30 10.78
N LYS A 51 -26.69 -4.28 11.29
CA LYS A 51 -26.41 -5.00 12.54
C LYS A 51 -25.93 -6.39 12.19
N PHE A 52 -24.81 -6.77 12.78
CA PHE A 52 -24.29 -8.14 12.75
C PHE A 52 -24.49 -8.76 14.13
N LYS A 53 -24.97 -10.00 14.15
CA LYS A 53 -25.09 -10.79 15.37
C LYS A 53 -24.56 -12.19 15.12
N LEU A 54 -23.60 -12.61 15.94
CA LEU A 54 -23.00 -13.96 15.93
C LEU A 54 -22.93 -14.44 17.37
N GLY A 55 -23.73 -15.46 17.72
CA GLY A 55 -23.87 -15.89 19.11
C GLY A 55 -24.27 -14.74 20.04
N SER A 56 -23.40 -14.42 21.02
CA SER A 56 -23.57 -13.32 21.96
C SER A 56 -23.06 -11.96 21.45
N GLU A 57 -22.22 -11.95 20.41
CA GLU A 57 -21.62 -10.73 19.89
C GLU A 57 -22.60 -9.96 18.99
N LYS A 58 -22.60 -8.64 19.13
CA LYS A 58 -23.48 -7.74 18.38
C LYS A 58 -22.70 -6.50 17.98
N TYR A 59 -22.62 -6.25 16.68
CA TYR A 59 -21.97 -5.07 16.11
C TYR A 59 -22.96 -4.24 15.28
N LYS A 60 -22.70 -2.93 15.18
CA LYS A 60 -23.50 -1.99 14.38
C LYS A 60 -22.58 -1.14 13.53
N SER A 61 -22.93 -0.97 12.26
CA SER A 61 -22.24 -0.04 11.36
C SER A 61 -22.63 1.41 11.64
N LYS A 62 -21.89 2.33 11.02
CA LYS A 62 -22.31 3.73 10.85
C LYS A 62 -23.58 3.80 10.03
N VAL A 63 -24.25 4.94 10.18
CA VAL A 63 -25.49 5.23 9.47
C VAL A 63 -25.16 6.10 8.27
N VAL A 64 -25.66 5.70 7.11
CA VAL A 64 -25.56 6.51 5.89
C VAL A 64 -26.90 7.18 5.67
N SER A 65 -26.93 8.49 5.51
CA SER A 65 -28.20 9.23 5.43
C SER A 65 -28.81 9.21 4.03
N LYS A 66 -30.14 9.02 3.97
CA LYS A 66 -31.02 9.24 2.82
C LYS A 66 -30.55 8.58 1.53
N THR A 67 -30.38 7.26 1.54
CA THR A 67 -29.95 6.53 0.34
C THR A 67 -30.50 5.11 0.25
N LEU A 68 -30.79 4.67 -0.98
CA LEU A 68 -31.17 3.29 -1.31
C LEU A 68 -29.95 2.43 -1.74
N ALA A 69 -28.79 3.06 -1.89
CA ALA A 69 -27.53 2.43 -2.26
C ALA A 69 -26.39 2.94 -1.34
N PRO A 70 -26.43 2.63 -0.03
CA PRO A 70 -25.42 3.07 0.92
C PRO A 70 -24.07 2.41 0.67
N LYS A 71 -23.01 3.12 1.03
CA LYS A 71 -21.64 2.61 1.10
C LYS A 71 -21.10 2.87 2.50
N TRP A 72 -20.72 1.81 3.21
CA TRP A 72 -20.22 1.91 4.57
C TRP A 72 -18.70 1.84 4.62
N LEU A 73 -18.11 0.89 3.88
CA LEU A 73 -16.67 0.64 3.84
C LEU A 73 -16.08 0.42 5.25
N GLU A 74 -16.74 -0.45 6.01
CA GLU A 74 -16.37 -0.74 7.40
C GLU A 74 -15.94 -2.19 7.59
N GLN A 75 -15.06 -2.43 8.56
CA GLN A 75 -14.57 -3.75 8.92
C GLN A 75 -15.01 -4.10 10.34
N PHE A 76 -15.43 -5.35 10.53
CA PHE A 76 -15.78 -5.92 11.82
C PHE A 76 -15.08 -7.26 12.00
N ASP A 77 -14.64 -7.54 13.22
CA ASP A 77 -14.07 -8.83 13.61
C ASP A 77 -14.99 -9.41 14.69
N LEU A 78 -15.55 -10.59 14.44
CA LEU A 78 -16.43 -11.31 15.35
C LEU A 78 -15.82 -12.66 15.71
N HIS A 79 -16.07 -13.16 16.92
CA HIS A 79 -15.46 -14.37 17.45
C HIS A 79 -16.47 -15.53 17.50
N ILE A 80 -16.06 -16.71 17.02
CA ILE A 80 -16.81 -17.95 17.16
C ILE A 80 -16.29 -18.67 18.41
N PHE A 81 -17.17 -18.84 19.41
CA PHE A 81 -16.84 -19.51 20.68
C PHE A 81 -17.28 -20.98 20.74
N ASP A 82 -18.25 -21.38 19.92
CA ASP A 82 -18.81 -22.74 19.88
C ASP A 82 -19.17 -23.10 18.44
N GLU A 83 -18.78 -24.30 18.00
CA GLU A 83 -19.08 -24.81 16.66
C GLU A 83 -20.57 -25.02 16.42
N ASN A 84 -21.37 -25.17 17.48
CA ASN A 84 -22.81 -25.38 17.36
C ASN A 84 -23.58 -24.12 16.93
N ASN A 85 -23.00 -22.93 17.05
CA ASN A 85 -23.70 -21.66 16.77
C ASN A 85 -22.93 -20.77 15.78
N GLN A 86 -22.86 -21.24 14.53
CA GLN A 86 -22.16 -20.59 13.42
C GLN A 86 -23.09 -19.80 12.49
N VAL A 87 -24.23 -19.32 12.98
CA VAL A 87 -25.17 -18.52 12.19
C VAL A 87 -24.92 -17.03 12.42
N LEU A 88 -24.44 -16.34 11.37
CA LEU A 88 -24.30 -14.90 11.34
C LEU A 88 -25.62 -14.26 10.88
N GLU A 89 -26.32 -13.60 11.79
CA GLU A 89 -27.51 -12.81 11.45
C GLU A 89 -27.10 -11.42 10.96
N ILE A 90 -27.44 -11.11 9.71
CA ILE A 90 -27.27 -9.79 9.10
C ILE A 90 -28.62 -9.10 9.08
N SER A 91 -28.73 -7.89 9.62
CA SER A 91 -29.96 -7.11 9.61
C SER A 91 -29.70 -5.68 9.17
N VAL A 92 -30.32 -5.24 8.07
CA VAL A 92 -30.29 -3.85 7.63
C VAL A 92 -31.45 -3.11 8.28
N CYS A 93 -31.16 -2.01 8.98
CA CYS A 93 -32.15 -1.21 9.68
C CYS A 93 -32.13 0.24 9.19
N ASP A 94 -33.28 0.88 9.20
CA ASP A 94 -33.39 2.34 9.00
C ASP A 94 -33.29 3.04 10.35
N LYS A 95 -32.35 3.98 10.51
CA LYS A 95 -32.22 4.76 11.74
C LYS A 95 -33.38 5.73 11.94
N HIS A 96 -33.97 6.25 10.87
CA HIS A 96 -35.01 7.26 10.95
C HIS A 96 -36.33 6.68 11.47
N SER A 97 -36.80 5.58 10.85
CA SER A 97 -38.01 4.88 11.29
C SER A 97 -37.75 3.85 12.40
N ASN A 98 -36.49 3.54 12.70
CA ASN A 98 -36.07 2.47 13.61
C ASN A 98 -36.63 1.09 13.23
N THR A 99 -36.93 0.87 11.96
CA THR A 99 -37.46 -0.39 11.41
C THR A 99 -36.36 -1.25 10.81
N VAL A 100 -36.62 -2.55 10.69
CA VAL A 100 -35.73 -3.46 9.96
C VAL A 100 -36.20 -3.51 8.50
N ILE A 101 -35.30 -3.15 7.59
CA ILE A 101 -35.54 -3.14 6.15
C ILE A 101 -35.50 -4.58 5.61
N GLY A 102 -34.48 -5.34 6.01
CA GLY A 102 -34.32 -6.73 5.60
C GLY A 102 -33.36 -7.48 6.50
N LYS A 103 -33.54 -8.80 6.58
CA LYS A 103 -32.67 -9.70 7.35
C LYS A 103 -32.16 -10.82 6.47
N LYS A 104 -31.03 -11.40 6.86
CA LYS A 104 -30.54 -12.65 6.29
C LYS A 104 -29.69 -13.40 7.33
N PRO A 105 -30.10 -14.59 7.78
CA PRO A 105 -29.21 -15.49 8.49
C PRO A 105 -28.26 -16.16 7.49
N LEU A 106 -26.97 -16.17 7.83
CA LEU A 106 -25.92 -16.78 7.04
C LEU A 106 -25.26 -17.90 7.85
N ASP A 107 -25.28 -19.10 7.29
CA ASP A 107 -24.62 -20.26 7.87
C ASP A 107 -23.14 -20.26 7.47
N LEU A 108 -22.26 -20.02 8.45
CA LEU A 108 -20.81 -19.88 8.23
C LEU A 108 -20.13 -21.23 7.94
N SER A 109 -20.79 -22.36 8.23
CA SER A 109 -20.24 -23.69 7.95
C SER A 109 -20.05 -23.97 6.45
N LYS A 110 -20.78 -23.24 5.59
CA LYS A 110 -20.73 -23.38 4.13
C LYS A 110 -19.58 -22.61 3.48
N PHE A 111 -18.90 -21.76 4.24
CA PHE A 111 -17.80 -20.94 3.76
C PHE A 111 -16.48 -21.68 3.97
N GLU A 112 -15.59 -21.57 2.99
CA GLU A 112 -14.25 -22.16 3.12
C GLU A 112 -13.45 -21.37 4.16
N ARG A 113 -12.78 -22.10 5.05
CA ARG A 113 -11.89 -21.49 6.06
C ARG A 113 -10.59 -21.07 5.38
N GLU A 114 -9.96 -20.02 5.92
CA GLU A 114 -8.70 -19.45 5.43
C GLU A 114 -8.76 -18.89 3.99
N GLU A 115 -9.96 -18.54 3.52
CA GLU A 115 -10.17 -17.84 2.26
C GLU A 115 -11.09 -16.62 2.46
N THR A 116 -10.79 -15.51 1.76
CA THR A 116 -11.66 -14.34 1.71
C THR A 116 -12.63 -14.46 0.54
N GLN A 117 -13.92 -14.58 0.83
CA GLN A 117 -14.97 -14.69 -0.18
C GLN A 117 -15.75 -13.37 -0.35
N GLU A 118 -15.82 -12.86 -1.58
CA GLU A 118 -16.61 -11.66 -1.94
C GLU A 118 -17.99 -12.09 -2.46
N THR A 119 -19.08 -11.74 -1.74
CA THR A 119 -20.43 -12.21 -2.09
C THR A 119 -21.50 -11.14 -1.92
N TRP A 120 -22.42 -11.06 -2.89
CA TRP A 120 -23.68 -10.32 -2.76
C TRP A 120 -24.71 -11.17 -2.03
N ILE A 121 -25.15 -10.69 -0.87
CA ILE A 121 -26.16 -11.34 -0.04
C ILE A 121 -27.50 -10.66 -0.28
N ALA A 122 -28.43 -11.38 -0.91
CA ALA A 122 -29.80 -10.93 -1.07
C ALA A 122 -30.53 -11.00 0.29
N LEU A 123 -31.14 -9.87 0.68
CA LEU A 123 -31.95 -9.79 1.89
C LEU A 123 -33.31 -10.46 1.67
N GLU A 124 -33.92 -10.92 2.75
CA GLU A 124 -35.29 -11.45 2.73
C GLU A 124 -36.28 -10.38 2.24
N GLU A 125 -37.46 -10.84 1.79
CA GLU A 125 -38.56 -9.98 1.33
C GLU A 125 -38.19 -9.04 0.17
N ASN A 126 -37.18 -9.41 -0.64
CA ASN A 126 -36.65 -8.57 -1.73
C ASN A 126 -36.24 -7.16 -1.26
N ALA A 127 -35.77 -7.04 -0.02
CA ALA A 127 -35.35 -5.79 0.61
C ALA A 127 -34.02 -5.22 0.09
N GLY A 128 -33.53 -5.71 -1.06
CA GLY A 128 -32.26 -5.35 -1.67
C GLY A 128 -31.16 -6.38 -1.44
N SER A 129 -29.92 -5.98 -1.69
CA SER A 129 -28.75 -6.85 -1.54
C SER A 129 -27.57 -6.11 -0.93
N VAL A 130 -26.78 -6.79 -0.12
CA VAL A 130 -25.61 -6.25 0.58
C VAL A 130 -24.36 -6.98 0.08
N LEU A 131 -23.31 -6.23 -0.26
CA LEU A 131 -22.00 -6.77 -0.62
C LEU A 131 -21.12 -6.86 0.63
N LEU A 132 -20.69 -8.09 0.95
CA LEU A 132 -19.75 -8.37 2.03
C LEU A 132 -18.53 -9.12 1.50
N LEU A 133 -17.37 -8.89 2.11
CA LEU A 133 -16.27 -9.83 2.08
C LEU A 133 -16.20 -10.53 3.43
N LEU A 134 -16.22 -11.85 3.42
CA LEU A 134 -16.20 -12.70 4.62
C LEU A 134 -14.93 -13.54 4.60
N SER A 135 -14.22 -13.57 5.73
CA SER A 135 -13.04 -14.44 5.91
C SER A 135 -13.11 -15.09 7.28
N ILE A 136 -13.08 -16.42 7.33
CA ILE A 136 -13.04 -17.19 8.58
C ILE A 136 -11.61 -17.68 8.78
N SER A 137 -10.94 -17.22 9.83
CA SER A 137 -9.53 -17.54 10.08
C SER A 137 -9.22 -17.61 11.58
N GLY A 138 -7.96 -17.80 11.97
CA GLY A 138 -7.56 -17.86 13.37
C GLY A 138 -7.94 -19.15 14.09
N THR A 139 -8.22 -20.23 13.37
CA THR A 139 -8.46 -21.56 13.94
C THR A 139 -7.22 -22.12 14.64
N ALA A 140 -7.38 -22.56 15.88
CA ALA A 140 -6.34 -23.20 16.71
C ALA A 140 -6.40 -24.74 16.72
N THR A 141 -7.39 -25.36 16.07
CA THR A 141 -7.56 -26.83 16.10
C THR A 141 -6.49 -27.55 15.28
N SER A 142 -5.88 -28.55 15.91
CA SER A 142 -4.85 -29.45 15.37
C SER A 142 -5.20 -30.07 14.03
N ASP A 143 -6.49 -30.32 13.76
CA ASP A 143 -6.96 -31.00 12.55
C ASP A 143 -6.89 -30.12 11.28
N THR A 144 -6.57 -28.83 11.43
CA THR A 144 -6.33 -27.91 10.30
C THR A 144 -4.94 -27.29 10.31
N VAL A 145 -4.06 -27.72 11.23
CA VAL A 145 -2.63 -27.55 11.02
C VAL A 145 -2.32 -28.42 9.81
N VAL A 146 -2.39 -27.82 8.62
CA VAL A 146 -1.88 -28.44 7.40
C VAL A 146 -0.44 -28.79 7.74
N ASP A 147 -0.22 -30.06 8.05
CA ASP A 147 1.01 -30.52 8.64
C ASP A 147 2.11 -30.09 7.70
N LEU A 148 2.90 -29.10 8.11
CA LEU A 148 3.88 -28.41 7.27
C LEU A 148 4.93 -29.39 6.70
N GLN A 149 4.91 -30.63 7.20
CA GLN A 149 5.83 -31.71 6.92
C GLN A 149 5.30 -32.77 5.93
N GLU A 150 3.99 -32.88 5.68
CA GLU A 150 3.44 -34.08 4.97
C GLU A 150 2.56 -33.84 3.74
N PHE A 151 2.08 -32.62 3.45
CA PHE A 151 1.41 -32.38 2.17
C PHE A 151 2.46 -32.29 1.06
N THR A 152 2.34 -33.10 0.01
CA THR A 152 3.21 -33.13 -1.18
C THR A 152 3.23 -31.76 -1.88
N GLY A 153 3.99 -30.81 -1.34
CA GLY A 153 4.06 -29.43 -1.82
C GLY A 153 4.48 -29.33 -3.27
N ASN A 154 5.19 -30.34 -3.78
CA ASN A 154 5.55 -30.46 -5.18
C ASN A 154 4.33 -30.71 -6.08
N ASP A 155 3.35 -31.52 -5.66
CA ASP A 155 2.21 -31.89 -6.51
C ASP A 155 1.23 -30.73 -6.68
N ILE A 156 0.90 -30.03 -5.58
CA ILE A 156 0.09 -28.80 -5.64
C ILE A 156 0.82 -27.72 -6.45
N ARG A 157 2.11 -27.49 -6.15
CA ARG A 157 2.89 -26.49 -6.88
C ARG A 157 2.94 -26.81 -8.37
N THR A 158 3.06 -28.08 -8.75
CA THR A 158 3.07 -28.52 -10.15
C THR A 158 1.71 -28.31 -10.79
N ALA A 159 0.61 -28.68 -10.12
CA ALA A 159 -0.74 -28.44 -10.61
C ALA A 159 -1.03 -26.95 -10.81
N LEU A 160 -0.58 -26.10 -9.87
CA LEU A 160 -0.69 -24.64 -9.98
C LEU A 160 0.21 -24.09 -11.09
N ALA A 161 1.44 -24.59 -11.23
CA ALA A 161 2.34 -24.21 -12.31
C ALA A 161 1.71 -24.53 -13.68
N THR A 162 1.09 -25.70 -13.84
CA THR A 162 0.32 -26.05 -15.04
C THR A 162 -0.88 -25.13 -15.24
N LYS A 163 -1.63 -24.80 -14.18
CA LYS A 163 -2.79 -23.87 -14.25
C LYS A 163 -2.39 -22.47 -14.72
N TYR A 164 -1.25 -21.94 -14.28
CA TYR A 164 -0.76 -20.60 -14.63
C TYR A 164 0.25 -20.60 -15.78
N ASP A 165 0.43 -21.74 -16.45
CA ASP A 165 1.35 -21.85 -17.59
C ASP A 165 0.87 -21.00 -18.79
N TRP A 166 1.79 -20.76 -19.73
CA TRP A 166 1.56 -19.88 -20.87
C TRP A 166 0.46 -20.41 -21.80
N VAL A 167 0.27 -21.73 -21.87
CA VAL A 167 -0.76 -22.39 -22.68
C VAL A 167 -2.18 -22.00 -22.25
N HIS A 168 -2.41 -21.79 -20.96
CA HIS A 168 -3.72 -21.42 -20.40
C HIS A 168 -3.89 -19.92 -20.15
N SER A 169 -3.02 -19.08 -20.74
CA SER A 169 -3.01 -17.63 -20.51
C SER A 169 -4.34 -16.93 -20.81
N PHE A 170 -5.14 -17.45 -21.74
CA PHE A 170 -6.42 -16.84 -22.15
C PHE A 170 -7.63 -17.25 -21.29
N ASN A 171 -7.46 -18.21 -20.37
CA ASN A 171 -8.54 -18.65 -19.47
C ASN A 171 -8.53 -17.83 -18.17
N ASN A 172 -9.70 -17.31 -17.78
CA ASN A 172 -9.91 -16.54 -16.54
C ASN A 172 -8.87 -15.41 -16.32
N MET A 173 -8.92 -14.37 -17.17
CA MET A 173 -7.97 -13.24 -17.18
C MET A 173 -7.89 -12.41 -15.86
N LYS A 174 -8.84 -12.61 -14.92
CA LYS A 174 -8.82 -11.93 -13.62
C LYS A 174 -7.92 -12.64 -12.59
N ASP A 175 -7.67 -13.92 -12.78
CA ASP A 175 -6.83 -14.77 -11.94
C ASP A 175 -5.40 -14.80 -12.52
N VAL A 176 -4.51 -13.99 -11.94
CA VAL A 176 -3.15 -13.75 -12.45
C VAL A 176 -2.14 -14.71 -11.82
N GLY A 177 -2.37 -15.13 -10.58
CA GLY A 177 -1.47 -16.02 -9.87
C GLY A 177 -2.00 -16.44 -8.51
N TYR A 178 -1.10 -17.07 -7.77
CA TYR A 178 -1.35 -17.68 -6.47
C TYR A 178 -0.15 -17.40 -5.55
N LEU A 179 -0.45 -17.06 -4.30
CA LEU A 179 0.53 -16.83 -3.25
C LEU A 179 0.28 -17.79 -2.09
N SER A 180 1.32 -18.51 -1.70
CA SER A 180 1.39 -19.33 -0.49
C SER A 180 2.29 -18.65 0.53
N VAL A 181 1.79 -18.52 1.77
CA VAL A 181 2.49 -17.87 2.88
C VAL A 181 2.53 -18.81 4.07
N LYS A 182 3.71 -19.33 4.40
CA LYS A 182 3.93 -20.08 5.63
C LYS A 182 4.44 -19.14 6.71
N VAL A 183 3.67 -19.02 7.79
CA VAL A 183 3.99 -18.23 8.98
C VAL A 183 4.46 -19.19 10.05
N PHE A 184 5.77 -19.21 10.33
CA PHE A 184 6.34 -20.14 11.31
C PHE A 184 6.24 -19.59 12.72
N ARG A 185 7.00 -18.53 13.00
CA ARG A 185 7.16 -17.97 14.35
C ARG A 185 7.63 -16.53 14.32
N ALA A 186 7.51 -15.83 15.43
CA ALA A 186 8.18 -14.55 15.66
C ALA A 186 9.13 -14.66 16.85
N GLN A 187 10.07 -13.72 16.96
CA GLN A 187 11.03 -13.65 18.05
C GLN A 187 11.25 -12.22 18.53
N ASN A 188 11.55 -12.08 19.82
CA ASN A 188 11.92 -10.82 20.47
C ASN A 188 10.87 -9.71 20.27
N LEU A 189 9.58 -10.08 20.31
CA LEU A 189 8.49 -9.10 20.24
C LEU A 189 8.52 -8.14 21.43
N ALA A 190 7.93 -6.96 21.27
CA ALA A 190 7.75 -6.02 22.38
C ALA A 190 6.77 -6.62 23.40
N ALA A 191 7.10 -6.52 24.69
CA ALA A 191 6.16 -6.82 25.75
C ALA A 191 5.15 -5.68 25.90
N ALA A 192 3.88 -5.98 25.70
CA ALA A 192 2.78 -5.03 25.83
C ALA A 192 2.00 -5.22 27.16
N ASP A 193 2.02 -6.42 27.74
CA ASP A 193 1.33 -6.67 29.01
C ASP A 193 2.10 -6.23 30.25
N ILE A 194 1.34 -5.92 31.31
CA ILE A 194 1.82 -5.59 32.65
C ILE A 194 2.75 -6.69 33.22
N GLY A 195 2.64 -7.93 32.72
CA GLY A 195 3.48 -9.07 33.10
C GLY A 195 4.78 -9.24 32.29
N GLY A 196 5.11 -8.32 31.38
CA GLY A 196 6.33 -8.39 30.56
C GLY A 196 6.27 -9.42 29.43
N LYS A 197 5.06 -9.88 29.06
CA LYS A 197 4.79 -10.83 27.98
C LYS A 197 3.72 -10.22 27.04
N SER A 198 3.35 -10.97 26.01
CA SER A 198 2.30 -10.60 25.07
C SER A 198 1.51 -11.86 24.69
N ASP A 199 0.32 -11.65 24.16
CA ASP A 199 -0.56 -12.64 23.54
C ASP A 199 -0.59 -12.39 22.00
N PRO A 200 0.52 -12.64 21.27
CA PRO A 200 0.64 -12.23 19.89
C PRO A 200 -0.11 -13.10 18.88
N PHE A 201 -0.65 -12.44 17.85
CA PHE A 201 -1.16 -13.07 16.63
C PHE A 201 -0.74 -12.27 15.39
N ALA A 202 -0.63 -12.95 14.24
CA ALA A 202 -0.24 -12.34 12.98
C ALA A 202 -1.45 -12.22 12.04
N VAL A 203 -1.62 -11.04 11.45
CA VAL A 203 -2.64 -10.71 10.45
C VAL A 203 -1.95 -10.50 9.10
N LEU A 204 -2.44 -11.20 8.09
CA LEU A 204 -1.94 -11.15 6.73
C LEU A 204 -2.99 -10.46 5.86
N GLU A 205 -2.60 -9.38 5.20
CA GLU A 205 -3.45 -8.63 4.29
C GLU A 205 -2.85 -8.63 2.88
N LEU A 206 -3.65 -9.04 1.89
CA LEU A 206 -3.35 -8.88 0.47
C LEU A 206 -4.50 -8.13 -0.19
N VAL A 207 -4.31 -6.82 -0.41
CA VAL A 207 -5.33 -5.91 -0.93
C VAL A 207 -6.56 -5.86 -0.01
N ASN A 208 -7.62 -6.59 -0.36
CA ASN A 208 -8.88 -6.69 0.39
C ASN A 208 -9.03 -8.02 1.14
N ALA A 209 -8.18 -9.01 0.85
CA ALA A 209 -8.14 -10.26 1.58
C ALA A 209 -7.42 -10.06 2.91
N ARG A 210 -7.99 -10.59 3.99
CA ARG A 210 -7.44 -10.50 5.35
C ARG A 210 -7.64 -11.82 6.07
N LEU A 211 -6.54 -12.43 6.49
CA LEU A 211 -6.51 -13.68 7.25
C LEU A 211 -5.66 -13.48 8.49
N GLN A 212 -5.89 -14.28 9.54
CA GLN A 212 -5.09 -14.20 10.76
C GLN A 212 -4.75 -15.57 11.35
N THR A 213 -3.63 -15.64 12.06
CA THR A 213 -3.23 -16.80 12.86
C THR A 213 -4.08 -16.91 14.11
N HIS A 214 -3.99 -18.06 14.79
CA HIS A 214 -4.43 -18.15 16.17
C HIS A 214 -3.52 -17.31 17.08
N THR A 215 -4.00 -17.06 18.30
CA THR A 215 -3.31 -16.26 19.31
C THR A 215 -2.48 -17.17 20.20
N GLU A 216 -1.20 -16.84 20.37
CA GLU A 216 -0.28 -17.56 21.26
C GLU A 216 -0.17 -16.79 22.58
N TYR A 217 -0.51 -17.41 23.69
CA TYR A 217 -0.64 -16.69 24.97
C TYR A 217 0.69 -16.59 25.74
N LYS A 218 0.94 -15.42 26.32
CA LYS A 218 2.01 -15.13 27.29
C LYS A 218 3.40 -15.48 26.78
N THR A 219 3.71 -15.07 25.55
CA THR A 219 4.99 -15.32 24.89
C THR A 219 5.46 -14.12 24.06
N LEU A 220 6.77 -13.92 24.01
CA LEU A 220 7.43 -12.96 23.09
C LEU A 220 8.03 -13.66 21.86
N ASN A 221 7.96 -15.01 21.84
CA ASN A 221 8.47 -15.87 20.79
C ASN A 221 7.36 -16.84 20.35
N PRO A 222 6.25 -16.35 19.77
CA PRO A 222 5.13 -17.20 19.39
C PRO A 222 5.48 -18.11 18.22
N GLU A 223 4.93 -19.32 18.20
CA GLU A 223 5.03 -20.26 17.10
C GLU A 223 3.64 -20.58 16.57
N TRP A 224 3.33 -20.16 15.34
CA TRP A 224 2.03 -20.36 14.72
C TRP A 224 2.01 -21.53 13.75
N ASN A 225 3.11 -21.75 13.02
CA ASN A 225 3.26 -22.85 12.07
C ASN A 225 2.05 -23.03 11.14
N LYS A 226 1.57 -21.93 10.55
CA LYS A 226 0.33 -21.88 9.77
C LYS A 226 0.59 -21.51 8.31
N LEU A 227 -0.15 -22.15 7.40
CA LEU A 227 -0.10 -21.89 5.96
C LEU A 227 -1.35 -21.10 5.54
N PHE A 228 -1.14 -20.01 4.82
CA PHE A 228 -2.20 -19.21 4.20
C PHE A 228 -2.03 -19.16 2.69
N THR A 229 -3.15 -19.02 1.99
CA THR A 229 -3.20 -19.04 0.53
C THR A 229 -4.01 -17.85 0.03
N PHE A 230 -3.50 -17.16 -0.98
CA PHE A 230 -4.14 -15.98 -1.54
C PHE A 230 -4.21 -16.07 -3.07
N ALA A 231 -5.37 -15.74 -3.63
CA ALA A 231 -5.53 -15.50 -5.05
C ALA A 231 -4.90 -14.14 -5.44
N VAL A 232 -3.91 -14.17 -6.33
CA VAL A 232 -3.20 -12.97 -6.78
C VAL A 232 -3.90 -12.42 -8.03
N LYS A 233 -4.61 -11.30 -7.88
CA LYS A 233 -5.23 -10.57 -8.99
C LYS A 233 -4.27 -9.59 -9.69
N ASP A 234 -3.17 -9.22 -9.02
CA ASP A 234 -2.14 -8.30 -9.54
C ASP A 234 -0.80 -8.58 -8.84
N ILE A 235 0.25 -8.90 -9.61
CA ILE A 235 1.60 -9.23 -9.10
C ILE A 235 2.32 -8.02 -8.50
N HIS A 236 1.85 -6.81 -8.79
CA HIS A 236 2.38 -5.58 -8.21
C HIS A 236 1.72 -5.23 -6.86
N SER A 237 0.90 -6.13 -6.32
CA SER A 237 0.37 -6.03 -4.96
C SER A 237 1.46 -6.26 -3.92
N VAL A 238 1.14 -5.93 -2.67
CA VAL A 238 2.05 -6.05 -1.52
C VAL A 238 1.35 -6.87 -0.47
N LEU A 239 2.03 -7.90 0.03
CA LEU A 239 1.61 -8.64 1.21
C LEU A 239 2.00 -7.84 2.45
N GLU A 240 1.02 -7.49 3.27
CA GLU A 240 1.26 -6.85 4.55
C GLU A 240 1.07 -7.88 5.67
N VAL A 241 2.10 -8.08 6.49
CA VAL A 241 2.01 -8.95 7.67
C VAL A 241 2.17 -8.08 8.91
N THR A 242 1.14 -8.07 9.76
CA THR A 242 1.10 -7.25 10.97
C THR A 242 0.97 -8.15 12.18
N VAL A 243 1.85 -8.00 13.16
CA VAL A 243 1.75 -8.69 14.44
C VAL A 243 1.06 -7.76 15.44
N TYR A 244 0.01 -8.28 16.05
CA TYR A 244 -0.77 -7.61 17.08
C TYR A 244 -0.68 -8.38 18.38
N ASP A 245 -0.99 -7.68 19.46
CA ASP A 245 -1.18 -8.23 20.80
C ASP A 245 -2.66 -8.24 21.14
N GLU A 246 -3.16 -9.39 21.58
CA GLU A 246 -4.57 -9.56 21.92
C GLU A 246 -4.83 -9.45 23.41
N ASP A 247 -5.43 -8.33 23.81
CA ASP A 247 -5.78 -8.06 25.20
C ASP A 247 -7.28 -8.35 25.44
N PRO A 248 -7.67 -9.26 26.36
CA PRO A 248 -9.07 -9.64 26.57
C PRO A 248 -10.04 -8.49 26.91
N ASN A 249 -9.51 -7.36 27.40
CA ASN A 249 -10.29 -6.20 27.84
C ASN A 249 -9.87 -4.88 27.17
N LYS A 250 -8.96 -4.90 26.20
CA LYS A 250 -8.50 -3.69 25.50
C LYS A 250 -8.57 -3.85 23.99
N LYS A 251 -8.40 -2.73 23.31
CA LYS A 251 -8.17 -2.71 21.87
C LYS A 251 -6.83 -3.38 21.58
N VAL A 252 -6.82 -4.27 20.59
CA VAL A 252 -5.59 -4.92 20.09
C VAL A 252 -4.45 -3.92 19.93
N GLU A 253 -3.30 -4.24 20.52
CA GLU A 253 -2.11 -3.40 20.48
C GLU A 253 -1.22 -3.80 19.30
N PHE A 254 -0.56 -2.82 18.69
CA PHE A 254 0.29 -3.05 17.54
C PHE A 254 1.71 -3.38 17.99
N LEU A 255 2.24 -4.54 17.58
CA LEU A 255 3.61 -4.94 17.91
C LEU A 255 4.59 -4.67 16.76
N GLY A 256 4.17 -4.86 15.52
CA GLY A 256 5.01 -4.58 14.36
C GLY A 256 4.40 -4.96 13.02
N LYS A 257 4.95 -4.43 11.93
CA LYS A 257 4.47 -4.69 10.56
C LYS A 257 5.61 -4.90 9.57
N VAL A 258 5.40 -5.74 8.57
CA VAL A 258 6.25 -5.86 7.39
C VAL A 258 5.41 -5.76 6.11
N ALA A 259 5.95 -5.13 5.08
CA ALA A 259 5.32 -5.01 3.77
C ALA A 259 6.24 -5.61 2.69
N ILE A 260 5.77 -6.65 2.01
CA ILE A 260 6.56 -7.48 1.10
C ILE A 260 5.92 -7.43 -0.30
N PRO A 261 6.51 -6.70 -1.26
CA PRO A 261 6.03 -6.69 -2.64
C PRO A 261 6.14 -8.08 -3.26
N LEU A 262 5.08 -8.57 -3.91
CA LEU A 262 5.08 -9.94 -4.43
C LEU A 262 6.17 -10.18 -5.47
N ILE A 263 6.47 -9.17 -6.30
CA ILE A 263 7.53 -9.24 -7.31
C ILE A 263 8.96 -9.38 -6.74
N LYS A 264 9.16 -9.05 -5.45
CA LYS A 264 10.44 -9.17 -4.76
C LYS A 264 10.59 -10.49 -3.99
N ILE A 265 9.55 -11.33 -4.00
CA ILE A 265 9.57 -12.60 -3.27
C ILE A 265 10.56 -13.56 -3.93
N LYS A 266 11.41 -14.16 -3.10
CA LYS A 266 12.23 -15.31 -3.45
C LYS A 266 11.48 -16.56 -3.01
N ASN A 267 11.02 -17.34 -3.99
CA ASN A 267 10.14 -18.47 -3.74
C ASN A 267 10.84 -19.55 -2.90
N CYS A 268 10.10 -20.13 -1.96
CA CYS A 268 10.52 -21.24 -1.09
C CYS A 268 11.74 -20.94 -0.22
N GLU A 269 12.07 -19.66 0.01
CA GLU A 269 13.15 -19.26 0.91
C GLU A 269 12.56 -18.93 2.29
N LYS A 270 12.94 -19.72 3.29
CA LYS A 270 12.62 -19.45 4.69
C LYS A 270 13.56 -18.37 5.23
N ARG A 271 13.03 -17.18 5.54
CA ARG A 271 13.84 -16.03 5.95
C ARG A 271 13.18 -15.18 7.03
N TRP A 272 14.01 -14.57 7.86
CA TRP A 272 13.60 -13.62 8.90
C TRP A 272 13.34 -12.24 8.31
N TYR A 273 12.26 -11.62 8.75
CA TYR A 273 11.88 -10.25 8.41
C TYR A 273 11.84 -9.42 9.69
N ALA A 274 12.62 -8.35 9.74
CA ALA A 274 12.56 -7.38 10.83
C ALA A 274 11.22 -6.62 10.80
N LEU A 275 10.58 -6.50 11.96
CA LEU A 275 9.34 -5.76 12.08
C LEU A 275 9.61 -4.25 12.05
N LYS A 276 8.65 -3.50 11.50
CA LYS A 276 8.65 -2.04 11.45
C LYS A 276 7.48 -1.44 12.21
N ASP A 277 7.56 -0.14 12.45
CA ASP A 277 6.48 0.65 13.01
C ASP A 277 5.26 0.72 12.08
N ARG A 278 4.17 1.34 12.55
CA ARG A 278 2.91 1.42 11.80
C ARG A 278 3.06 2.17 10.46
N LYS A 279 4.01 3.08 10.35
CA LYS A 279 4.30 3.83 9.11
C LYS A 279 5.31 3.15 8.21
N LEU A 280 5.89 2.02 8.63
CA LEU A 280 6.94 1.29 7.90
C LEU A 280 8.20 2.13 7.64
N GLU A 281 8.45 3.14 8.48
CA GLU A 281 9.57 4.09 8.38
C GLU A 281 10.71 3.70 9.31
N HIS A 282 10.39 3.19 10.50
CA HIS A 282 11.35 2.86 11.54
C HIS A 282 11.23 1.40 11.97
N ARG A 283 12.32 0.87 12.54
CA ARG A 283 12.36 -0.50 13.06
C ARG A 283 11.51 -0.60 14.33
N ALA A 284 10.69 -1.65 14.41
CA ALA A 284 10.01 -2.08 15.63
C ALA A 284 10.78 -3.25 16.27
N LYS A 285 10.47 -3.57 17.52
CA LYS A 285 11.08 -4.72 18.19
C LYS A 285 10.57 -6.03 17.59
N GLY A 286 11.49 -6.96 17.40
CA GLY A 286 11.20 -8.32 16.98
C GLY A 286 11.25 -8.54 15.48
N GLN A 287 11.13 -9.81 15.14
CA GLN A 287 11.25 -10.32 13.78
C GLN A 287 10.33 -11.51 13.57
N ILE A 288 9.89 -11.72 12.33
CA ILE A 288 8.97 -12.80 11.94
C ILE A 288 9.61 -13.69 10.88
N LEU A 289 9.46 -15.00 11.02
CA LEU A 289 10.01 -16.01 10.12
C LEU A 289 8.94 -16.49 9.15
N LEU A 290 9.13 -16.19 7.87
CA LEU A 290 8.18 -16.52 6.81
C LEU A 290 8.87 -17.31 5.69
N GLU A 291 8.11 -18.18 5.03
CA GLU A 291 8.45 -18.77 3.73
C GLU A 291 7.32 -18.43 2.76
N LEU A 292 7.68 -17.84 1.63
CA LEU A 292 6.74 -17.31 0.66
C LEU A 292 6.94 -18.02 -0.68
N ASP A 293 5.85 -18.29 -1.38
CA ASP A 293 5.89 -18.87 -2.71
C ASP A 293 4.81 -18.25 -3.61
N VAL A 294 5.24 -17.61 -4.70
CA VAL A 294 4.36 -16.97 -5.68
C VAL A 294 4.49 -17.64 -7.04
N ILE A 295 3.37 -18.11 -7.56
CA ILE A 295 3.24 -18.65 -8.91
C ILE A 295 2.32 -17.72 -9.69
N TRP A 296 2.73 -17.24 -10.84
CA TRP A 296 1.95 -16.27 -11.61
C TRP A 296 2.26 -16.37 -13.10
N ASN A 297 1.30 -15.94 -13.91
CA ASN A 297 1.45 -15.90 -15.36
C ASN A 297 1.92 -14.50 -15.82
N PRO A 298 3.10 -14.39 -16.46
CA PRO A 298 3.62 -13.10 -16.92
C PRO A 298 2.75 -12.40 -17.95
N PHE A 299 2.15 -13.13 -18.88
CA PHE A 299 1.30 -12.52 -19.90
C PHE A 299 0.02 -11.93 -19.29
N LYS A 300 -0.67 -12.68 -18.42
CA LYS A 300 -1.85 -12.19 -17.71
C LYS A 300 -1.50 -10.95 -16.87
N ALA A 301 -0.36 -10.98 -16.19
CA ALA A 301 0.12 -9.84 -15.41
C ALA A 301 0.42 -8.61 -16.29
N ALA A 302 1.04 -8.80 -17.47
CA ALA A 302 1.31 -7.72 -18.41
C ALA A 302 0.02 -7.02 -18.89
N VAL A 303 -1.00 -7.81 -19.24
CA VAL A 303 -2.32 -7.26 -19.62
C VAL A 303 -2.98 -6.56 -18.43
N ARG A 304 -2.94 -7.19 -17.24
CA ARG A 304 -3.51 -6.63 -16.01
C ARG A 304 -2.95 -5.25 -15.65
N THR A 305 -1.70 -4.97 -16.03
CA THR A 305 -1.00 -3.70 -15.78
C THR A 305 -1.66 -2.48 -16.43
N PHE A 306 -2.40 -2.66 -17.52
CA PHE A 306 -3.11 -1.57 -18.22
C PHE A 306 -4.57 -1.42 -17.77
N ASN A 307 -4.99 -2.21 -16.77
CA ASN A 307 -6.31 -2.15 -16.17
C ASN A 307 -6.26 -1.49 -14.79
N PRO A 308 -7.35 -0.85 -14.33
CA PRO A 308 -7.37 -0.15 -13.05
C PRO A 308 -7.02 -1.10 -11.89
N ARG A 309 -6.21 -0.59 -10.95
CA ARG A 309 -5.89 -1.32 -9.71
C ARG A 309 -7.16 -1.55 -8.89
N GLU A 310 -7.20 -2.69 -8.21
CA GLU A 310 -8.24 -2.94 -7.22
C GLU A 310 -8.06 -1.95 -6.05
N LYS A 311 -9.14 -1.29 -5.67
CA LYS A 311 -9.10 -0.32 -4.56
C LYS A 311 -9.26 -1.08 -3.26
N LYS A 312 -8.40 -0.79 -2.27
CA LYS A 312 -8.58 -1.25 -0.90
C LYS A 312 -9.86 -0.61 -0.34
N PHE A 313 -10.83 -1.40 0.08
CA PHE A 313 -12.12 -0.88 0.57
C PHE A 313 -11.96 -0.09 1.86
N ILE A 314 -11.08 -0.56 2.74
CA ILE A 314 -10.79 0.08 4.02
C ILE A 314 -9.54 0.94 3.83
N ALA A 315 -9.76 2.19 3.42
CA ALA A 315 -8.74 3.22 3.36
C ALA A 315 -9.14 4.40 4.26
N GLN A 316 -8.20 4.89 5.08
CA GLN A 316 -8.43 6.11 5.85
C GLN A 316 -8.13 7.31 4.97
N ASP A 317 -9.06 8.25 4.87
CA ASP A 317 -8.82 9.50 4.15
C ASP A 317 -7.69 10.29 4.85
N PRO A 318 -6.65 10.69 4.10
CA PRO A 318 -5.54 11.43 4.68
C PRO A 318 -6.02 12.82 5.11
N LYS A 319 -5.93 13.09 6.42
CA LYS A 319 -6.12 14.44 6.97
C LYS A 319 -4.96 15.35 6.56
N PHE A 320 -5.23 16.65 6.42
CA PHE A 320 -4.17 17.64 6.17
C PHE A 320 -3.11 17.62 7.26
N LYS A 321 -1.85 17.54 6.85
CA LYS A 321 -0.68 17.56 7.73
C LYS A 321 0.37 18.48 7.10
N ARG A 322 0.70 19.57 7.79
CA ARG A 322 1.67 20.58 7.31
C ARG A 322 3.02 19.97 6.91
N ALA A 323 3.54 19.02 7.68
CA ALA A 323 4.81 18.34 7.39
C ALA A 323 4.75 17.55 6.07
N VAL A 324 3.65 16.82 5.81
CA VAL A 324 3.45 16.06 4.58
C VAL A 324 3.34 17.01 3.38
N PHE A 325 2.57 18.09 3.53
CA PHE A 325 2.46 19.12 2.51
C PHE A 325 3.83 19.70 2.14
N MET A 326 4.64 20.10 3.13
CA MET A 326 5.96 20.69 2.87
C MET A 326 6.94 19.68 2.27
N ASN A 327 6.90 18.42 2.70
CA ASN A 327 7.71 17.37 2.09
C ASN A 327 7.34 17.17 0.60
N ASN A 328 6.04 17.13 0.29
CA ASN A 328 5.54 16.98 -1.08
C ASN A 328 5.86 18.20 -1.96
N PHE A 329 5.78 19.40 -1.38
CA PHE A 329 6.21 20.61 -2.05
C PHE A 329 7.71 20.60 -2.35
N ASN A 330 8.55 20.19 -1.39
CA ASN A 330 9.99 20.09 -1.59
C ASN A 330 10.36 19.05 -2.65
N ARG A 331 9.69 17.88 -2.64
CA ARG A 331 9.81 16.87 -3.71
C ARG A 331 9.56 17.49 -5.08
N LEU A 332 8.46 18.24 -5.23
CA LEU A 332 8.10 18.90 -6.50
C LEU A 332 9.07 20.05 -6.86
N LYS A 333 9.54 20.82 -5.86
CA LYS A 333 10.50 21.91 -6.05
C LYS A 333 11.79 21.40 -6.71
N THR A 334 12.31 20.25 -6.27
CA THR A 334 13.51 19.65 -6.88
C THR A 334 13.30 19.37 -8.37
N PHE A 335 12.14 18.84 -8.76
CA PHE A 335 11.81 18.64 -10.18
C PHE A 335 11.64 19.96 -10.94
N ALA A 336 10.96 20.94 -10.35
CA ALA A 336 10.76 22.25 -10.97
C ALA A 336 12.08 22.99 -11.21
N LEU A 337 13.02 22.93 -10.26
CA LEU A 337 14.35 23.50 -10.42
C LEU A 337 15.11 22.84 -11.58
N GLY A 338 15.07 21.51 -11.72
CA GLY A 338 15.68 20.83 -12.87
C GLY A 338 15.07 21.24 -14.22
N ILE A 339 13.76 21.53 -14.27
CA ILE A 339 13.11 22.06 -15.48
C ILE A 339 13.58 23.48 -15.78
N LEU A 340 13.72 24.32 -14.75
CA LEU A 340 14.23 25.69 -14.92
C LEU A 340 15.68 25.69 -15.41
N GLU A 341 16.54 24.80 -14.90
CA GLU A 341 17.92 24.65 -15.40
C GLU A 341 17.95 24.27 -16.90
N VAL A 342 17.06 23.37 -17.34
CA VAL A 342 16.92 23.04 -18.76
C VAL A 342 16.41 24.24 -19.56
N ALA A 343 15.42 24.97 -19.04
CA ALA A 343 14.88 26.15 -19.71
C ALA A 343 15.94 27.25 -19.87
N GLU A 344 16.72 27.53 -18.82
CA GLU A 344 17.86 28.46 -18.84
C GLU A 344 18.93 28.01 -19.84
N PHE A 345 19.22 26.70 -19.91
CA PHE A 345 20.15 26.15 -20.90
C PHE A 345 19.66 26.39 -22.34
N VAL A 346 18.37 26.17 -22.60
CA VAL A 346 17.78 26.37 -23.94
C VAL A 346 17.74 27.86 -24.28
N GLU A 347 17.40 28.72 -23.32
CA GLU A 347 17.44 30.18 -23.48
C GLU A 347 18.87 30.66 -23.78
N SER A 348 19.88 30.11 -23.12
CA SER A 348 21.29 30.37 -23.41
C SER A 348 21.69 29.97 -24.84
N CYS A 349 21.07 28.92 -25.38
CA CYS A 349 21.24 28.53 -26.79
C CYS A 349 20.55 29.50 -27.76
N TRP A 350 19.38 30.04 -27.43
CA TRP A 350 18.67 31.02 -28.26
C TRP A 350 19.37 32.40 -28.27
N ASN A 351 19.93 32.80 -27.14
CA ASN A 351 20.63 34.07 -26.97
C ASN A 351 22.09 34.04 -27.47
N TRP A 352 22.58 32.87 -27.91
CA TRP A 352 23.94 32.68 -28.39
C TRP A 352 25.04 33.01 -27.37
N ASP A 353 24.79 32.83 -26.06
CA ASP A 353 25.78 33.11 -25.00
C ASP A 353 27.08 32.32 -25.22
N SER A 354 26.96 31.11 -25.77
CA SER A 354 28.07 30.28 -26.23
C SER A 354 27.89 29.91 -27.70
N TYR A 355 28.77 30.42 -28.56
CA TYR A 355 28.73 30.17 -30.00
C TYR A 355 28.80 28.68 -30.36
N THR A 356 29.58 27.87 -29.63
CA THR A 356 29.74 26.43 -29.91
C THR A 356 28.49 25.63 -29.54
N ARG A 357 27.88 25.91 -28.38
CA ARG A 357 26.65 25.23 -27.94
C ARG A 357 25.46 25.59 -28.82
N SER A 358 25.33 26.88 -29.15
CA SER A 358 24.21 27.42 -29.89
C SER A 358 24.24 27.00 -31.35
N SER A 359 25.42 27.00 -31.98
CA SER A 359 25.58 26.47 -33.35
C SER A 359 25.28 24.97 -33.41
N LEU A 360 25.75 24.17 -32.44
CA LEU A 360 25.45 22.74 -32.38
C LEU A 360 23.95 22.48 -32.16
N ALA A 361 23.31 23.22 -31.25
CA ALA A 361 21.87 23.14 -30.99
C ALA A 361 21.05 23.50 -32.22
N PHE A 362 21.45 24.54 -32.97
CA PHE A 362 20.77 24.96 -34.20
C PHE A 362 20.90 23.92 -35.31
N ILE A 363 22.11 23.37 -35.53
CA ILE A 363 22.33 22.30 -36.52
C ILE A 363 21.50 21.07 -36.14
N SER A 364 21.51 20.67 -34.86
CA SER A 364 20.70 19.56 -34.34
C SER A 364 19.21 19.81 -34.58
N PHE A 365 18.70 21.00 -34.28
CA PHE A 365 17.32 21.38 -34.54
C PHE A 365 16.94 21.25 -36.03
N LEU A 366 17.76 21.77 -36.94
CA LEU A 366 17.52 21.67 -38.39
C LEU A 366 17.47 20.21 -38.86
N VAL A 367 18.42 19.39 -38.41
CA VAL A 367 18.48 17.96 -38.75
C VAL A 367 17.25 17.22 -38.20
N VAL A 368 16.89 17.47 -36.94
CA VAL A 368 15.73 16.84 -36.30
C VAL A 368 14.46 17.23 -37.03
N VAL A 369 14.18 18.52 -37.23
CA VAL A 369 12.94 18.97 -37.88
C VAL A 369 12.82 18.44 -39.30
N TYR A 370 13.91 18.39 -40.06
CA TYR A 370 13.89 17.86 -41.42
C TYR A 370 13.58 16.36 -41.49
N ASN A 371 14.07 15.56 -40.53
CA ASN A 371 13.92 14.10 -40.52
C ASN A 371 12.84 13.59 -39.54
N PHE A 372 12.07 14.48 -38.90
CA PHE A 372 11.19 14.08 -37.82
C PHE A 372 9.96 13.32 -38.32
N GLU A 373 9.91 12.03 -38.00
CA GLU A 373 8.72 11.19 -38.13
C GLU A 373 8.17 10.76 -36.76
N LEU A 374 6.88 10.42 -36.69
CA LEU A 374 6.20 10.15 -35.41
C LEU A 374 6.75 8.94 -34.64
N TYR A 375 7.34 7.95 -35.31
CA TYR A 375 7.98 6.80 -34.65
C TYR A 375 9.24 7.18 -33.86
N HIS A 376 9.83 8.36 -34.11
CA HIS A 376 10.97 8.85 -33.34
C HIS A 376 10.60 9.18 -31.89
N LEU A 377 9.34 9.50 -31.59
CA LEU A 377 8.89 9.79 -30.21
C LEU A 377 9.11 8.61 -29.26
N PRO A 378 8.57 7.39 -29.50
CA PRO A 378 8.87 6.24 -28.65
C PRO A 378 10.35 5.85 -28.69
N LEU A 379 11.05 6.07 -29.81
CA LEU A 379 12.49 5.80 -29.91
C LEU A 379 13.33 6.73 -29.01
N LEU A 380 13.00 8.02 -28.93
CA LEU A 380 13.63 8.96 -27.99
C LEU A 380 13.43 8.52 -26.54
N ILE A 381 12.23 8.02 -26.19
CA ILE A 381 11.97 7.47 -24.85
C ILE A 381 12.83 6.22 -24.59
N LEU A 382 12.98 5.33 -25.59
CA LEU A 382 13.85 4.15 -25.49
C LEU A 382 15.32 4.51 -25.27
N ILE A 383 15.81 5.63 -25.82
CA ILE A 383 17.17 6.12 -25.57
C ILE A 383 17.38 6.45 -24.08
N PHE A 384 16.37 7.01 -23.39
CA PHE A 384 16.46 7.22 -21.94
C PHE A 384 16.57 5.90 -21.17
N PHE A 385 15.79 4.88 -21.56
CA PHE A 385 15.94 3.53 -20.99
C PHE A 385 17.33 2.95 -21.26
N LEU A 386 17.85 3.10 -22.48
CA LEU A 386 19.19 2.61 -22.82
C LEU A 386 20.27 3.27 -21.95
N ARG A 387 20.20 4.60 -21.78
CA ARG A 387 21.11 5.34 -20.89
C ARG A 387 21.06 4.80 -19.46
N SER A 388 19.85 4.64 -18.90
CA SER A 388 19.67 4.13 -17.55
C SER A 388 20.11 2.66 -17.40
N TYR A 389 19.91 1.85 -18.43
CA TYR A 389 20.38 0.47 -18.48
C TYR A 389 21.91 0.40 -18.43
N VAL A 390 22.60 1.20 -19.26
CA VAL A 390 24.06 1.30 -19.26
C VAL A 390 24.57 1.76 -17.89
N TYR A 391 23.96 2.79 -17.31
CA TYR A 391 24.32 3.25 -15.96
C TYR A 391 24.20 2.13 -14.91
N LYS A 392 23.09 1.40 -14.91
CA LYS A 392 22.87 0.28 -13.99
C LYS A 392 23.92 -0.82 -14.16
N ARG A 393 24.23 -1.19 -15.41
CA ARG A 393 25.27 -2.20 -15.71
C ARG A 393 26.65 -1.77 -15.26
N VAL A 394 27.02 -0.51 -15.48
CA VAL A 394 28.30 0.04 -15.02
C VAL A 394 28.37 0.08 -13.50
N ALA A 395 27.28 0.44 -12.82
CA ALA A 395 27.21 0.45 -11.36
C ALA A 395 27.34 -0.97 -10.77
N GLU A 396 26.63 -1.97 -11.33
CA GLU A 396 26.74 -3.38 -10.94
C GLU A 396 28.18 -3.90 -11.06
N GLU A 397 28.84 -3.58 -12.18
CA GLU A 397 30.25 -3.95 -12.42
C GLU A 397 31.21 -3.27 -11.43
N MET A 398 31.00 -1.98 -11.13
CA MET A 398 31.79 -1.27 -10.13
C MET A 398 31.62 -1.87 -8.74
N GLU A 399 30.40 -2.22 -8.33
CA GLU A 399 30.14 -2.88 -7.06
C GLU A 399 30.84 -4.25 -6.99
N PHE A 400 30.77 -5.05 -8.05
CA PHE A 400 31.46 -6.34 -8.11
C PHE A 400 32.98 -6.19 -7.95
N ARG A 401 33.58 -5.21 -8.65
CA ARG A 401 35.01 -4.90 -8.52
C ARG A 401 35.40 -4.41 -7.13
N MET A 402 34.55 -3.61 -6.49
CA MET A 402 34.78 -3.18 -5.10
C MET A 402 34.70 -4.37 -4.13
N ARG A 403 33.72 -5.26 -4.31
CA ARG A 403 33.56 -6.48 -3.50
C ARG A 403 34.73 -7.46 -3.67
N GLY A 404 35.32 -7.52 -4.87
CA GLY A 404 36.53 -8.29 -5.14
C GLY A 404 37.82 -7.71 -4.57
N ARG A 405 37.82 -6.43 -4.15
CA ARG A 405 39.00 -5.74 -3.57
C ARG A 405 39.01 -5.74 -2.04
N SER A 406 37.88 -6.04 -1.40
CA SER A 406 37.74 -6.19 0.05
C SER A 406 38.04 -7.61 0.53
N PHE A 407 39.30 -8.05 0.37
CA PHE A 407 39.88 -9.11 1.19
C PHE A 407 41.32 -8.72 1.56
N VAL A 408 41.44 -7.82 2.54
CA VAL A 408 42.64 -7.66 3.36
C VAL A 408 42.16 -7.56 4.81
N PRO A 409 42.47 -8.52 5.69
CA PRO A 409 42.10 -8.42 7.08
C PRO A 409 43.07 -7.48 7.79
N SER A 410 42.57 -6.33 8.27
CA SER A 410 43.30 -5.45 9.17
C SER A 410 42.65 -5.47 10.55
N VAL A 411 43.35 -6.22 11.42
CA VAL A 411 43.44 -6.25 12.88
C VAL A 411 42.74 -5.12 13.67
N ASP A 412 42.13 -5.58 14.76
CA ASP A 412 41.51 -4.89 15.89
C ASP A 412 42.03 -3.49 16.27
N ARG A 413 41.08 -2.59 16.53
CA ARG A 413 41.23 -1.63 17.64
C ARG A 413 39.90 -1.32 18.29
N SER A 414 39.75 -1.85 19.50
CA SER A 414 38.75 -1.48 20.49
C SER A 414 38.76 0.02 20.77
N GLY A 415 37.57 0.63 20.82
CA GLY A 415 37.37 2.01 21.28
C GLY A 415 35.88 2.29 21.42
N SER A 416 35.40 2.24 22.65
CA SER A 416 34.10 2.75 23.11
C SER A 416 33.89 4.20 22.71
N VAL A 417 32.74 4.54 22.13
CA VAL A 417 32.22 5.92 22.14
C VAL A 417 30.73 5.90 22.43
N GLU A 418 30.41 6.70 23.44
CA GLU A 418 29.12 6.99 24.03
C GLU A 418 28.17 7.69 23.05
N SER A 419 26.90 7.65 23.45
CA SER A 419 25.84 8.55 23.02
C SER A 419 26.25 10.03 23.18
N ASP A 420 25.83 10.89 22.25
CA ASP A 420 24.91 12.00 22.54
C ASP A 420 24.70 12.92 21.31
N ASP A 421 23.46 13.41 21.23
CA ASP A 421 22.98 14.67 20.66
C ASP A 421 23.00 14.98 19.15
N ASP A 422 21.80 14.84 18.59
CA ASP A 422 21.25 15.66 17.49
C ASP A 422 21.17 17.14 17.90
N ASN A 423 22.03 18.01 17.35
CA ASN A 423 21.75 19.42 17.00
C ASN A 423 23.04 20.16 16.58
N ASP A 424 23.43 20.11 15.29
CA ASP A 424 24.27 21.21 14.75
C ASP A 424 24.31 21.39 13.21
N TYR A 425 23.28 20.96 12.47
CA TYR A 425 23.29 21.10 11.00
C TYR A 425 22.65 22.39 10.46
N LEU A 426 22.46 23.43 11.29
CA LEU A 426 21.87 24.71 10.85
C LEU A 426 22.71 25.97 11.17
N ALA A 427 23.90 25.84 11.76
CA ALA A 427 24.77 26.99 12.05
C ALA A 427 25.88 27.21 11.00
N GLU A 428 26.31 26.16 10.28
CA GLU A 428 27.49 26.24 9.41
C GLU A 428 27.21 26.86 8.02
N GLU A 429 25.96 26.78 7.54
CA GLU A 429 25.58 27.35 6.23
C GLU A 429 25.41 28.88 6.24
N GLN A 430 25.22 29.49 7.42
CA GLN A 430 25.12 30.95 7.56
C GLN A 430 26.48 31.63 7.71
N SER A 431 27.47 30.94 8.29
CA SER A 431 28.85 31.43 8.39
C SER A 431 29.51 31.54 7.01
N LEU A 432 29.34 30.51 6.16
CA LEU A 432 29.93 30.43 4.81
C LEU A 432 29.37 31.45 3.80
N LYS A 433 28.16 31.97 4.01
CA LYS A 433 27.57 33.02 3.15
C LYS A 433 28.03 34.44 3.53
N SER A 434 28.51 34.64 4.76
CA SER A 434 28.96 35.95 5.24
C SER A 434 30.40 36.29 4.82
N SER A 435 31.24 35.28 4.55
CA SER A 435 32.65 35.46 4.18
C SER A 435 32.89 35.66 2.67
N LEU A 436 31.90 35.35 1.82
CA LEU A 436 32.01 35.47 0.36
C LEU A 436 31.62 36.87 -0.19
N PHE A 437 31.08 37.76 0.64
CA PHE A 437 30.74 39.13 0.25
C PHE A 437 31.56 40.18 1.01
N ARG A 438 32.90 40.12 0.87
CA ARG A 438 33.75 41.24 1.31
C ARG A 438 35.01 41.38 0.46
N THR A 439 34.89 41.89 -0.77
CA THR A 439 35.91 42.75 -1.40
C THR A 439 35.40 43.35 -2.72
N LYS A 440 35.12 44.66 -2.73
CA LYS A 440 35.73 45.71 -3.57
C LYS A 440 34.81 46.93 -3.73
N SER A 441 35.40 48.08 -3.49
CA SER A 441 34.86 49.44 -3.48
C SER A 441 34.90 50.12 -4.86
N ALA A 442 33.79 50.78 -5.23
CA ALA A 442 33.61 52.12 -5.87
C ALA A 442 34.38 52.50 -7.18
N PRO A 443 33.91 53.44 -8.04
CA PRO A 443 33.04 54.59 -7.72
C PRO A 443 31.88 54.89 -8.69
N ALA A 444 31.19 55.98 -8.37
CA ALA A 444 29.87 56.43 -8.83
C ALA A 444 29.86 57.31 -10.09
N SER A 445 28.76 57.24 -10.85
CA SER A 445 28.13 58.38 -11.55
C SER A 445 26.66 58.07 -11.90
N SER A 446 25.81 59.08 -11.81
CA SER A 446 24.34 59.12 -11.81
C SER A 446 23.70 59.29 -13.24
N PRO A 447 22.40 59.64 -13.42
CA PRO A 447 21.20 58.82 -13.23
C PRO A 447 20.26 58.80 -14.48
N LEU A 448 19.09 58.13 -14.34
CA LEU A 448 17.85 58.15 -15.17
C LEU A 448 17.79 57.23 -16.40
N ARG A 449 16.89 56.23 -16.41
CA ARG A 449 15.56 56.31 -17.05
C ARG A 449 14.75 55.02 -16.82
N SER A 450 13.45 55.22 -16.65
CA SER A 450 12.35 54.29 -16.37
C SER A 450 12.15 53.14 -17.38
N SER A 451 11.80 51.95 -16.86
CA SER A 451 10.73 51.03 -17.35
C SER A 451 10.73 49.79 -16.44
N GLN A 452 9.78 49.65 -15.51
CA GLN A 452 8.49 48.94 -15.64
C GLN A 452 8.54 47.52 -16.22
N SER A 453 7.90 46.60 -15.47
CA SER A 453 7.54 45.20 -15.74
C SER A 453 8.71 44.19 -15.68
N SER A 454 8.61 43.03 -15.03
CA SER A 454 7.46 42.27 -14.53
C SER A 454 7.93 41.29 -13.46
N SER A 455 7.36 41.39 -12.27
CA SER A 455 7.48 40.42 -11.20
C SER A 455 6.35 39.39 -11.27
N SER A 456 6.65 38.18 -10.80
CA SER A 456 5.73 37.09 -10.43
C SER A 456 5.10 36.25 -11.56
N LEU A 457 5.78 35.14 -11.90
CA LEU A 457 5.13 33.94 -12.43
C LEU A 457 5.14 32.85 -11.36
N LEU A 458 4.20 32.95 -10.43
CA LEU A 458 3.68 31.82 -9.66
C LEU A 458 2.16 31.82 -9.83
N PRO A 459 1.48 30.66 -9.78
CA PRO A 459 0.03 30.57 -9.98
C PRO A 459 -0.72 31.01 -8.71
N THR A 460 -0.54 32.26 -8.29
CA THR A 460 -1.20 32.84 -7.11
C THR A 460 -2.68 33.14 -7.39
N VAL A 461 -3.07 33.20 -8.66
CA VAL A 461 -4.42 33.58 -9.10
C VAL A 461 -5.45 32.45 -8.94
N SER A 462 -5.04 31.17 -8.96
CA SER A 462 -5.99 30.04 -8.79
C SER A 462 -6.34 29.78 -7.32
N PHE A 463 -5.37 29.88 -6.41
CA PHE A 463 -5.55 29.55 -5.00
C PHE A 463 -6.45 30.55 -4.27
N ARG A 464 -6.29 31.84 -4.56
CA ARG A 464 -7.09 32.92 -3.95
C ARG A 464 -8.57 32.81 -4.35
N VAL A 465 -8.86 32.45 -5.59
CA VAL A 465 -10.24 32.28 -6.11
C VAL A 465 -10.93 31.04 -5.50
N VAL A 466 -10.21 29.94 -5.32
CA VAL A 466 -10.75 28.71 -4.69
C VAL A 466 -11.06 28.95 -3.21
N VAL A 467 -10.16 29.61 -2.48
CA VAL A 467 -10.36 29.95 -1.06
C VAL A 467 -11.51 30.95 -0.89
N LEU A 468 -11.66 31.91 -1.80
CA LEU A 468 -12.75 32.89 -1.76
C LEU A 468 -14.12 32.25 -2.05
N ARG A 469 -14.22 31.33 -3.02
CA ARG A 469 -15.48 30.61 -3.33
C ARG A 469 -15.92 29.64 -2.23
N ALA A 470 -15.00 29.07 -1.46
CA ALA A 470 -15.33 28.22 -0.32
C ALA A 470 -15.94 29.01 0.86
N ASN A 471 -15.67 30.32 0.93
CA ASN A 471 -16.07 31.19 2.04
C ASN A 471 -17.52 31.71 1.92
N GLU A 472 -18.14 31.65 0.73
CA GLU A 472 -19.50 32.18 0.48
C GLU A 472 -20.63 31.26 0.97
N LYS A 473 -20.39 29.97 1.24
CA LYS A 473 -21.44 28.97 1.58
C LYS A 473 -21.53 28.57 3.05
N ALA A 474 -20.57 28.95 3.89
CA ALA A 474 -20.50 28.52 5.28
C ALA A 474 -21.00 29.62 6.22
N THR A 475 -22.02 29.31 7.04
CA THR A 475 -22.68 30.30 7.92
C THR A 475 -21.99 30.39 9.29
N SER A 476 -21.21 29.37 9.69
CA SER A 476 -20.45 29.34 10.94
C SER A 476 -18.93 29.40 10.74
N LEU A 477 -18.20 30.06 11.65
CA LEU A 477 -16.73 30.07 11.66
C LEU A 477 -16.12 28.66 11.71
N LYS A 478 -16.78 27.73 12.41
CA LYS A 478 -16.34 26.33 12.49
C LYS A 478 -16.44 25.63 11.13
N GLU A 479 -17.51 25.89 10.38
CA GLU A 479 -17.72 25.35 9.03
C GLU A 479 -16.74 25.98 8.03
N LYS A 480 -16.43 27.27 8.18
CA LYS A 480 -15.40 27.95 7.37
C LYS A 480 -14.02 27.34 7.57
N ILE A 481 -13.63 27.09 8.82
CA ILE A 481 -12.33 26.44 9.13
C ILE A 481 -12.30 25.02 8.58
N ALA A 482 -13.39 24.25 8.72
CA ALA A 482 -13.49 22.91 8.16
C ALA A 482 -13.35 22.92 6.63
N ALA A 483 -14.06 23.82 5.93
CA ALA A 483 -13.97 23.95 4.48
C ALA A 483 -12.54 24.33 4.02
N VAL A 484 -11.83 25.17 4.76
CA VAL A 484 -10.42 25.49 4.47
C VAL A 484 -9.51 24.27 4.70
N GLN A 485 -9.73 23.52 5.77
CA GLN A 485 -8.96 22.29 6.03
C GLN A 485 -9.20 21.22 4.94
N ASP A 486 -10.43 21.08 4.46
CA ASP A 486 -10.77 20.14 3.39
C ASP A 486 -10.13 20.56 2.05
N THR A 487 -10.16 21.85 1.72
CA THR A 487 -9.51 22.35 0.50
C THR A 487 -7.99 22.20 0.57
N LEU A 488 -7.36 22.46 1.73
CA LEU A 488 -5.94 22.21 1.93
C LEU A 488 -5.59 20.71 1.85
N GLY A 489 -6.45 19.85 2.39
CA GLY A 489 -6.32 18.39 2.25
C GLY A 489 -6.36 17.95 0.79
N LEU A 490 -7.29 18.50 0.00
CA LEU A 490 -7.39 18.23 -1.44
C LEU A 490 -6.11 18.65 -2.17
N VAL A 491 -5.59 19.86 -1.91
CA VAL A 491 -4.34 20.33 -2.52
C VAL A 491 -3.15 19.45 -2.11
N GLN A 492 -3.07 19.05 -0.85
CA GLN A 492 -2.02 18.14 -0.38
C GLN A 492 -2.06 16.81 -1.14
N ASN A 493 -3.26 16.24 -1.35
CA ASN A 493 -3.43 14.98 -2.10
C ASN A 493 -3.06 15.14 -3.58
N TRP A 494 -3.37 16.28 -4.20
CA TRP A 494 -2.96 16.58 -5.57
C TRP A 494 -1.44 16.75 -5.70
N LEU A 495 -0.81 17.47 -4.78
CA LEU A 495 0.65 17.62 -4.75
C LEU A 495 1.33 16.27 -4.56
N ASP A 496 0.80 15.43 -3.67
CA ASP A 496 1.30 14.07 -3.47
C ASP A 496 1.16 13.21 -4.73
N PHE A 497 0.01 13.29 -5.40
CA PHE A 497 -0.24 12.60 -6.66
C PHE A 497 0.75 13.02 -7.75
N ILE A 498 1.02 14.32 -7.91
CA ILE A 498 1.96 14.82 -8.92
C ILE A 498 3.40 14.42 -8.57
N ALA A 499 3.82 14.62 -7.32
CA ALA A 499 5.16 14.25 -6.87
C ALA A 499 5.42 12.75 -7.06
N SER A 500 4.46 11.90 -6.63
CA SER A 500 4.55 10.45 -6.82
C SER A 500 4.49 10.05 -8.29
N LEU A 501 3.74 10.75 -9.15
CA LEU A 501 3.73 10.48 -10.60
C LEU A 501 5.11 10.69 -11.23
N PHE A 502 5.79 11.80 -10.92
CA PHE A 502 7.13 12.07 -11.43
C PHE A 502 8.15 11.03 -10.94
N GLU A 503 8.10 10.67 -9.66
CA GLU A 503 8.94 9.61 -9.09
C GLU A 503 8.68 8.27 -9.77
N ARG A 504 7.42 7.92 -10.04
CA ARG A 504 7.05 6.69 -10.74
C ARG A 504 7.58 6.64 -12.17
N VAL A 505 7.50 7.74 -12.91
CA VAL A 505 8.11 7.84 -14.24
C VAL A 505 9.62 7.65 -14.15
N ARG A 506 10.29 8.37 -13.24
CA ARG A 506 11.74 8.26 -13.01
C ARG A 506 12.14 6.83 -12.62
N ASN A 507 11.39 6.19 -11.72
CA ASN A 507 11.65 4.83 -11.24
C ASN A 507 11.41 3.78 -12.33
N THR A 508 10.51 4.05 -13.28
CA THR A 508 10.34 3.23 -14.49
C THR A 508 11.59 3.32 -15.36
N LEU A 509 12.08 4.54 -15.63
CA LEU A 509 13.27 4.76 -16.46
C LEU A 509 14.54 4.17 -15.81
N ASN A 510 14.63 4.17 -14.47
CA ASN A 510 15.80 3.69 -13.72
C ASN A 510 15.80 2.18 -13.42
N PHE A 511 14.87 1.39 -13.98
CA PHE A 511 14.78 -0.05 -13.73
C PHE A 511 14.62 -0.42 -12.24
N THR A 512 13.90 0.41 -11.48
CA THR A 512 13.57 0.12 -10.08
C THR A 512 12.75 -1.16 -9.96
N THR A 513 11.81 -1.37 -10.90
CA THR A 513 11.08 -2.64 -11.06
C THR A 513 11.35 -3.20 -12.45
N THR A 514 12.29 -4.14 -12.55
CA THR A 514 12.79 -4.67 -13.84
C THR A 514 11.65 -5.13 -14.76
N TYR A 515 10.64 -5.82 -14.22
CA TYR A 515 9.50 -6.31 -15.00
C TYR A 515 8.69 -5.18 -15.67
N LEU A 516 8.36 -4.12 -14.93
CA LEU A 516 7.57 -3.00 -15.47
C LEU A 516 8.39 -2.19 -16.48
N SER A 517 9.67 -1.95 -16.21
CA SER A 517 10.56 -1.27 -17.15
C SER A 517 10.73 -2.07 -18.45
N ALA A 518 10.86 -3.39 -18.36
CA ALA A 518 10.90 -4.27 -19.54
C ALA A 518 9.58 -4.23 -20.32
N LEU A 519 8.44 -4.27 -19.64
CA LEU A 519 7.13 -4.14 -20.27
C LEU A 519 6.97 -2.79 -21.00
N ALA A 520 7.43 -1.69 -20.38
CA ALA A 520 7.44 -0.37 -21.01
C ALA A 520 8.31 -0.36 -22.28
N ILE A 521 9.49 -0.98 -22.24
CA ILE A 521 10.36 -1.11 -23.42
C ILE A 521 9.66 -1.92 -24.53
N ILE A 522 9.04 -3.05 -24.20
CA ILE A 522 8.31 -3.87 -25.17
C ILE A 522 7.18 -3.08 -25.83
N VAL A 523 6.39 -2.35 -25.03
CA VAL A 523 5.30 -1.51 -25.54
C VAL A 523 5.83 -0.36 -26.40
N LEU A 524 6.92 0.29 -26.00
CA LEU A 524 7.55 1.35 -26.78
C LEU A 524 8.12 0.81 -28.10
N CYS A 525 8.80 -0.33 -28.10
CA CYS A 525 9.28 -0.99 -29.31
C CYS A 525 8.13 -1.35 -30.25
N ALA A 526 7.04 -1.93 -29.72
CA ALA A 526 5.84 -2.23 -30.50
C ALA A 526 5.21 -0.95 -31.08
N ALA A 527 5.17 0.13 -30.29
CA ALA A 527 4.69 1.43 -30.75
C ALA A 527 5.58 2.03 -31.84
N THR A 528 6.91 1.91 -31.75
CA THR A 528 7.86 2.33 -32.80
C THR A 528 7.61 1.56 -34.09
N VAL A 529 7.49 0.23 -34.03
CA VAL A 529 7.22 -0.62 -35.20
C VAL A 529 5.85 -0.27 -35.81
N LEU A 530 4.82 -0.10 -34.98
CA LEU A 530 3.48 0.23 -35.44
C LEU A 530 3.44 1.62 -36.11
N LEU A 531 4.06 2.64 -35.52
CA LEU A 531 4.12 3.99 -36.11
C LEU A 531 4.99 4.06 -37.37
N TYR A 532 5.93 3.13 -37.54
CA TYR A 532 6.74 3.03 -38.74
C TYR A 532 5.95 2.43 -39.92
N PHE A 533 5.21 1.35 -39.70
CA PHE A 533 4.47 0.67 -40.77
C PHE A 533 3.05 1.20 -41.02
N VAL A 534 2.40 1.74 -39.99
CA VAL A 534 0.98 2.11 -40.04
C VAL A 534 0.85 3.64 -40.08
N PRO A 535 0.30 4.21 -41.18
CA PRO A 535 0.04 5.64 -41.24
C PRO A 535 -0.91 6.08 -40.13
N VAL A 536 -0.61 7.21 -39.50
CA VAL A 536 -1.30 7.69 -38.29
C VAL A 536 -2.81 7.88 -38.45
N ARG A 537 -3.28 8.17 -39.68
CA ARG A 537 -4.71 8.23 -40.00
C ARG A 537 -5.47 6.95 -39.63
N TRP A 538 -4.88 5.78 -39.86
CA TRP A 538 -5.51 4.49 -39.55
C TRP A 538 -5.54 4.22 -38.04
N ILE A 539 -4.49 4.64 -37.34
CA ILE A 539 -4.40 4.54 -35.87
C ILE A 539 -5.48 5.41 -35.22
N ILE A 540 -5.60 6.67 -35.65
CA ILE A 540 -6.62 7.60 -35.15
C ILE A 540 -8.03 7.07 -35.44
N MET A 541 -8.25 6.54 -36.64
CA MET A 541 -9.53 5.95 -37.03
C MET A 541 -9.90 4.74 -36.15
N ALA A 542 -8.96 3.80 -35.97
CA ALA A 542 -9.16 2.64 -35.10
C ALA A 542 -9.38 3.04 -33.64
N TRP A 543 -8.62 4.01 -33.14
CA TRP A 543 -8.79 4.58 -31.81
C TRP A 543 -10.17 5.21 -31.62
N GLY A 544 -10.62 6.01 -32.60
CA GLY A 544 -11.93 6.64 -32.61
C GLY A 544 -13.04 5.60 -32.57
N ILE A 545 -13.00 4.60 -33.47
CA ILE A 545 -13.97 3.50 -33.49
C ILE A 545 -14.02 2.80 -32.13
N ASN A 546 -12.86 2.40 -31.56
CA ASN A 546 -12.81 1.76 -30.25
C ASN A 546 -13.39 2.66 -29.15
N LYS A 547 -13.08 3.96 -29.15
CA LYS A 547 -13.55 4.91 -28.13
C LYS A 547 -15.08 5.07 -28.17
N PHE A 548 -15.67 5.19 -29.36
CA PHE A 548 -17.12 5.34 -29.52
C PHE A 548 -17.87 4.02 -29.30
N THR A 549 -17.27 2.87 -29.65
CA THR A 549 -17.91 1.54 -29.50
C THR A 549 -17.69 0.89 -28.13
N LYS A 550 -16.72 1.33 -27.31
CA LYS A 550 -16.35 0.68 -26.03
C LYS A 550 -17.52 0.53 -25.06
N LYS A 551 -18.31 1.59 -24.88
CA LYS A 551 -19.49 1.59 -23.98
C LYS A 551 -20.68 0.82 -24.56
N LEU A 552 -20.80 0.78 -25.88
CA LEU A 552 -21.83 -0.02 -26.57
C LEU A 552 -21.54 -1.52 -26.42
N ARG A 553 -20.27 -1.93 -26.51
CA ARG A 553 -19.87 -3.33 -26.37
C ARG A 553 -19.90 -3.84 -24.92
N ASN A 554 -19.48 -3.00 -23.96
CA ASN A 554 -19.42 -3.37 -22.55
C ASN A 554 -20.08 -2.29 -21.66
N PRO A 555 -21.35 -2.47 -21.26
CA PRO A 555 -22.08 -1.50 -20.42
C PRO A 555 -21.43 -1.21 -19.06
N HIS A 556 -20.69 -2.18 -18.50
CA HIS A 556 -20.01 -2.05 -17.20
C HIS A 556 -18.54 -1.61 -17.33
N PHE A 557 -18.13 -1.05 -18.47
CA PHE A 557 -16.75 -0.58 -18.66
C PHE A 557 -16.45 0.64 -17.79
N ILE A 558 -15.49 0.49 -16.86
CA ILE A 558 -15.00 1.59 -16.02
C ILE A 558 -13.98 2.38 -16.84
N PRO A 559 -14.20 3.70 -17.07
CA PRO A 559 -13.22 4.51 -17.78
C PRO A 559 -11.92 4.57 -16.98
N ASN A 560 -10.81 4.25 -17.65
CA ASN A 560 -9.49 4.20 -17.06
C ASN A 560 -8.46 4.87 -17.98
N ASN A 561 -7.32 5.25 -17.42
CA ASN A 561 -6.18 5.77 -18.18
C ASN A 561 -5.05 4.76 -18.08
N GLU A 562 -4.76 4.08 -19.20
CA GLU A 562 -3.82 2.96 -19.27
C GLU A 562 -2.41 3.35 -18.82
N LEU A 563 -1.95 4.57 -19.14
CA LEU A 563 -0.64 5.07 -18.69
C LEU A 563 -0.62 5.29 -17.18
N LEU A 564 -1.67 5.88 -16.61
CA LEU A 564 -1.76 6.06 -15.16
C LEU A 564 -1.91 4.73 -14.44
N ASP A 565 -2.62 3.76 -15.03
CA ASP A 565 -2.75 2.41 -14.48
C ASP A 565 -1.41 1.68 -14.49
N PHE A 566 -0.62 1.80 -15.57
CA PHE A 566 0.75 1.29 -15.63
C PHE A 566 1.62 1.95 -14.55
N LEU A 567 1.67 3.29 -14.53
CA LEU A 567 2.52 4.04 -13.59
C LEU A 567 2.10 3.81 -12.15
N SER A 568 0.81 3.60 -11.88
CA SER A 568 0.32 3.30 -10.54
C SER A 568 0.95 2.05 -9.93
N ARG A 569 1.49 1.15 -10.76
CA ARG A 569 2.17 -0.09 -10.34
C ARG A 569 3.63 0.05 -10.03
N VAL A 570 4.23 1.12 -10.50
CA VAL A 570 5.61 1.45 -10.18
C VAL A 570 5.60 2.08 -8.79
N PRO A 571 6.46 1.62 -7.86
CA PRO A 571 6.52 2.22 -6.54
C PRO A 571 7.10 3.63 -6.59
N CYS A 572 6.51 4.56 -5.85
CA CYS A 572 7.11 5.88 -5.59
C CYS A 572 8.24 5.77 -4.53
N ASP A 573 8.99 6.84 -4.29
CA ASP A 573 10.16 6.78 -3.42
C ASP A 573 9.79 6.49 -1.96
N GLN A 574 8.60 6.91 -1.53
CA GLN A 574 8.06 6.58 -0.21
C GLN A 574 7.71 5.09 -0.10
N GLU A 575 7.03 4.51 -1.09
CA GLU A 575 6.70 3.08 -1.14
C GLU A 575 7.97 2.22 -1.13
N LEU A 576 9.02 2.65 -1.84
CA LEU A 576 10.32 1.96 -1.81
C LEU A 576 10.94 1.90 -0.42
N ARG A 577 10.79 2.95 0.39
CA ARG A 577 11.24 2.96 1.80
C ARG A 577 10.40 2.03 2.66
N TRP A 578 9.10 1.94 2.42
CA TRP A 578 8.25 0.97 3.13
C TRP A 578 8.68 -0.47 2.84
N TYR A 579 9.07 -0.75 1.59
CA TYR A 579 9.50 -2.08 1.15
C TYR A 579 10.99 -2.36 1.39
N SER A 580 11.76 -1.41 1.94
CA SER A 580 13.17 -1.66 2.26
C SER A 580 13.26 -2.64 3.42
N GLU A 581 14.06 -3.70 3.29
CA GLU A 581 14.22 -4.67 4.37
C GLU A 581 15.30 -4.15 5.35
N PHE A 582 15.00 -4.14 6.65
CA PHE A 582 16.02 -3.94 7.68
C PHE A 582 16.72 -5.27 7.98
N ARG A 583 18.00 -5.21 8.38
CA ARG A 583 18.74 -6.41 8.77
C ARG A 583 18.06 -7.06 9.99
N PRO A 584 17.72 -8.36 9.94
CA PRO A 584 17.23 -9.10 11.10
C PRO A 584 18.22 -9.04 12.27
N ASP A 585 17.73 -9.26 13.48
CA ASP A 585 18.60 -9.37 14.64
C ASP A 585 19.45 -10.65 14.53
N PRO A 586 20.73 -10.61 14.94
CA PRO A 586 21.57 -11.79 14.94
C PRO A 586 20.91 -12.88 15.80
N ILE A 587 20.77 -14.07 15.22
CA ILE A 587 20.17 -15.22 15.88
C ILE A 587 21.07 -15.56 17.09
N PRO A 588 20.52 -15.67 18.32
CA PRO A 588 21.30 -16.12 19.47
C PRO A 588 21.92 -17.49 19.18
N SER A 589 23.20 -17.65 19.50
CA SER A 589 24.06 -18.79 19.14
C SER A 589 23.59 -20.18 19.61
N GLY A 590 22.46 -20.28 20.34
CA GLY A 590 21.89 -21.53 20.85
C GLY A 590 20.97 -22.28 19.88
N ASP A 591 20.44 -21.64 18.83
CA ASP A 591 19.40 -22.24 17.96
C ASP A 591 19.98 -22.98 16.74
N LEU A 592 21.30 -22.95 16.55
CA LEU A 592 22.00 -23.68 15.48
C LEU A 592 22.40 -25.11 15.89
N GLY A 593 22.25 -25.48 17.16
CA GLY A 593 22.76 -26.74 17.71
C GLY A 593 21.85 -27.97 17.60
N GLU A 594 20.53 -27.80 17.44
CA GLU A 594 19.59 -28.92 17.57
C GLU A 594 19.18 -29.60 16.25
N ARG A 595 19.51 -29.03 15.08
CA ARG A 595 19.07 -29.58 13.80
C ARG A 595 20.08 -30.46 13.05
N GLU A 596 21.36 -30.43 13.41
CA GLU A 596 22.38 -31.30 12.76
C GLU A 596 22.62 -32.64 13.51
N GLY A 597 22.07 -32.81 14.72
CA GLY A 597 22.34 -33.98 15.56
C GLY A 597 21.52 -35.25 15.27
N SER A 598 20.36 -35.14 14.62
CA SER A 598 19.41 -36.27 14.50
C SER A 598 19.49 -37.04 13.17
N ALA A 599 20.14 -36.49 12.15
CA ALA A 599 20.20 -37.10 10.81
C ALA A 599 21.38 -38.07 10.61
N ARG A 600 22.15 -38.43 11.65
CA ARG A 600 23.36 -39.27 11.52
C ARG A 600 23.38 -40.56 12.34
N LYS A 601 22.23 -41.01 12.85
CA LYS A 601 22.07 -42.36 13.42
C LYS A 601 20.74 -42.98 13.03
N ARG A 602 20.69 -43.60 11.85
CA ARG A 602 20.12 -44.93 11.62
C ARG A 602 20.45 -45.39 10.21
#